data_AF-A0A1D9CFL6-F1
#
_entry.id   AF-A0A1D9CFL6-F1
#
_cell.length_a   1.000
_cell.length_b   1.000
_cell.length_c   1.000
_cell.angle_alpha   90.00
_cell.angle_beta   90.00
_cell.angle_gamma   90.00
#
_symmetry.space_group_name_H-M   'P 1'
#
loop_
_entity.id
_entity.type
_entity.pdbx_description
1 polymer ?
#
loop_
_entity_poly.entity_id
_entity_poly.type
_entity_poly.pdbx_seq_one_letter_code
_entity_poly.pdbx_strand_id
1 'polypeptide(L)'
;MPYVRQKFIEILEKAMEDGEKMTREEMLFTYDGVVYPTALCSPEQFKALESFEARSDDVILAGYCKSGTNWVGQIVTDLVVTSAKKHEPEKLNEINDERLKGIEL
;
A
#
# COMPACT_ATOMS: atom_id res chain seq x y z
N MET A 1 2.57 -11.88 9.10
CA MET A 1 1.86 -11.05 8.10
C MET A 1 1.56 -11.80 6.78
N PRO A 2 0.92 -12.98 6.77
CA PRO A 2 0.66 -13.71 5.51
C PRO A 2 -0.50 -13.10 4.70
N TYR A 3 -1.57 -12.69 5.40
CA TYR A 3 -2.83 -12.25 4.78
C TYR A 3 -2.72 -10.94 3.99
N VAL A 4 -2.11 -9.89 4.57
CA VAL A 4 -1.92 -8.60 3.87
C VAL A 4 -1.05 -8.77 2.62
N ARG A 5 -0.02 -9.60 2.71
CA ARG A 5 0.85 -9.92 1.58
C ARG A 5 0.07 -10.68 0.49
N GLN A 6 -0.78 -11.62 0.88
CA GLN A 6 -1.62 -12.38 -0.06
C GLN A 6 -2.58 -11.46 -0.82
N LYS A 7 -3.30 -10.58 -0.13
CA LYS A 7 -4.17 -9.58 -0.78
C LYS A 7 -3.42 -8.63 -1.71
N PHE A 8 -2.23 -8.21 -1.32
CA PHE A 8 -1.39 -7.40 -2.20
C PHE A 8 -0.98 -8.15 -3.47
N ILE A 9 -0.69 -9.45 -3.37
CA ILE A 9 -0.42 -10.32 -4.52
C ILE A 9 -1.65 -10.43 -5.41
N GLU A 10 -2.84 -10.67 -4.84
CA GLU A 10 -4.10 -10.75 -5.59
C GLU A 10 -4.38 -9.46 -6.39
N ILE A 11 -4.14 -8.28 -5.78
CA ILE A 11 -4.26 -6.99 -6.47
C ILE A 11 -3.28 -6.89 -7.64
N LEU A 12 -2.02 -7.31 -7.43
CA LEU A 12 -1.01 -7.28 -8.48
C LEU A 12 -1.32 -8.24 -9.62
N GLU A 13 -1.76 -9.46 -9.32
CA GLU A 13 -2.16 -10.46 -10.32
C GLU A 13 -3.31 -9.92 -11.18
N LYS A 14 -4.34 -9.36 -10.55
CA LYS A 14 -5.44 -8.71 -11.27
C LYS A 14 -4.96 -7.55 -12.16
N ALA A 15 -4.10 -6.68 -11.63
CA ALA A 15 -3.56 -5.56 -12.40
C ALA A 15 -2.71 -6.02 -13.60
N MET A 16 -2.00 -7.14 -13.47
CA MET A 16 -1.24 -7.75 -14.58
C MET A 16 -2.19 -8.32 -15.64
N GLU A 17 -3.21 -9.07 -15.24
CA GLU A 17 -4.23 -9.63 -16.16
C GLU A 17 -4.99 -8.54 -16.91
N ASP A 18 -5.32 -7.43 -16.25
CA ASP A 18 -5.99 -6.30 -16.88
C ASP A 18 -5.03 -5.56 -17.83
N GLY A 19 -3.76 -5.42 -17.45
CA GLY A 19 -2.72 -4.83 -18.29
C GLY A 19 -2.45 -5.62 -19.59
N GLU A 20 -2.55 -6.94 -19.57
CA GLU A 20 -2.41 -7.78 -20.78
C GLU A 20 -3.50 -7.51 -21.83
N LYS A 21 -4.67 -7.02 -21.41
CA LYS A 21 -5.82 -6.73 -22.29
C LYS A 21 -5.81 -5.29 -22.81
N MET A 22 -4.95 -4.43 -22.27
CA MET A 22 -4.87 -3.01 -22.62
C MET A 22 -3.96 -2.76 -23.82
N THR A 23 -4.30 -1.76 -24.62
CA THR A 23 -3.37 -1.19 -25.61
C THR A 23 -2.29 -0.35 -24.94
N ARG A 24 -1.21 -0.05 -25.66
CA ARG A 24 -0.07 0.68 -25.10
C ARG A 24 -0.43 2.10 -24.66
N GLU A 25 -1.36 2.71 -25.38
CA GLU A 25 -1.89 4.04 -25.12
C GLU A 25 -2.80 4.06 -23.88
N GLU A 26 -3.52 2.97 -23.62
CA GLU A 26 -4.42 2.83 -22.46
C GLU A 26 -3.67 2.51 -21.15
N MET A 27 -2.48 1.91 -21.25
CA MET A 27 -1.67 1.52 -20.08
C MET A 27 -1.18 2.70 -19.24
N LEU A 28 -1.13 3.92 -19.80
CA LEU A 28 -0.54 5.08 -19.16
C LEU A 28 -1.49 6.27 -19.18
N PHE A 29 -1.55 7.01 -18.07
CA PHE A 29 -2.18 8.32 -18.01
C PHE A 29 -1.22 9.35 -17.40
N THR A 30 -1.50 10.63 -17.61
CA THR A 30 -0.73 11.73 -17.02
C THR A 30 -1.55 12.42 -15.95
N TYR A 31 -0.95 12.63 -14.79
CA TYR A 31 -1.51 13.44 -13.70
C TYR A 31 -0.44 14.44 -13.25
N ASP A 32 -0.79 15.72 -13.22
CA ASP A 32 0.13 16.81 -12.86
C ASP A 32 1.51 16.75 -13.54
N GLY A 33 1.51 16.41 -14.84
CA GLY A 33 2.74 16.31 -15.65
C GLY A 33 3.57 15.03 -15.44
N VAL A 34 3.16 14.11 -14.56
CA VAL A 34 3.83 12.83 -14.32
C VAL A 34 3.02 11.67 -14.92
N VAL A 35 3.72 10.70 -15.50
CA VAL A 35 3.11 9.53 -16.16
C VAL A 35 2.96 8.37 -15.18
N TYR A 36 1.77 7.79 -15.12
CA TYR A 36 1.40 6.72 -14.20
C TYR A 36 0.75 5.53 -14.93
N PRO A 37 0.90 4.30 -14.40
CA PRO A 37 0.24 3.12 -14.95
C PRO A 37 -1.24 3.06 -14.56
N THR A 38 -2.13 2.97 -15.56
CA THR A 38 -3.59 2.87 -15.37
C THR A 38 -4.00 1.60 -14.62
N ALA A 39 -3.18 0.54 -14.69
CA ALA A 39 -3.46 -0.74 -14.02
C ALA A 39 -3.46 -0.68 -12.48
N LEU A 40 -2.81 0.32 -11.89
CA LEU A 40 -2.67 0.45 -10.42
C LEU A 40 -3.01 1.85 -9.89
N CYS A 41 -3.19 2.82 -10.76
CA CYS A 41 -3.45 4.20 -10.39
C CYS A 41 -4.60 4.73 -11.23
N SER A 42 -5.43 5.58 -10.64
CA SER A 42 -6.48 6.30 -11.35
C SER A 42 -6.46 7.79 -10.99
N PRO A 43 -6.87 8.69 -11.91
CA PRO A 43 -7.00 10.12 -11.62
C PRO A 43 -7.92 10.40 -10.42
N GLU A 44 -9.00 9.62 -10.27
CA GLU A 44 -9.97 9.76 -9.20
C GLU A 44 -9.35 9.43 -7.84
N GLN A 45 -8.51 8.38 -7.76
CA GLN A 45 -7.78 8.02 -6.55
C GLN A 45 -6.79 9.11 -6.14
N PHE A 46 -6.07 9.70 -7.10
CA PHE A 46 -5.17 10.81 -6.82
C PHE A 46 -5.93 12.07 -6.39
N LYS A 47 -7.10 12.32 -6.98
CA LYS A 47 -7.94 13.44 -6.55
C LYS A 47 -8.47 13.24 -5.13
N ALA A 48 -8.86 12.02 -4.77
CA ALA A 48 -9.27 11.69 -3.41
C ALA A 48 -8.10 11.86 -2.42
N LEU A 49 -6.88 11.50 -2.83
CA LEU A 49 -5.67 11.64 -2.00
C LEU A 49 -5.36 13.10 -1.63
N GLU A 50 -5.82 14.10 -2.39
CA GLU A 50 -5.64 15.51 -2.03
C GLU A 50 -6.38 15.89 -0.73
N SER A 51 -7.43 15.15 -0.38
CA SER A 51 -8.17 15.32 0.89
C SER A 51 -7.65 14.45 2.02
N PHE A 52 -6.54 13.73 1.83
CA PHE A 52 -5.96 12.88 2.86
C PHE A 52 -5.42 13.73 4.03
N GLU A 53 -5.89 13.45 5.24
CA GLU A 53 -5.44 14.11 6.47
C GLU A 53 -4.53 13.16 7.25
N ALA A 54 -3.23 13.47 7.28
CA ALA A 54 -2.26 12.72 8.08
C ALA A 54 -2.38 13.06 9.57
N ARG A 55 -2.28 12.04 10.42
CA ARG A 55 -2.15 12.23 11.87
C ARG A 55 -0.72 12.57 12.24
N SER A 56 -0.53 13.19 13.41
CA SER A 56 0.79 13.60 13.89
C SER A 56 1.75 12.43 14.12
N ASP A 57 1.23 11.21 14.30
CA ASP A 57 1.98 9.98 14.56
C ASP A 57 2.05 9.03 13.34
N ASP A 58 1.49 9.42 12.19
CA ASP A 58 1.58 8.61 10.97
C ASP A 58 3.00 8.62 10.39
N VAL A 59 3.42 7.47 9.86
CA VAL A 59 4.72 7.29 9.20
C VAL A 59 4.50 6.92 7.74
N ILE A 60 4.99 7.75 6.82
CA ILE A 60 4.87 7.54 5.37
C ILE A 60 6.21 7.03 4.82
N LEU A 61 6.19 5.84 4.20
CA LEU A 61 7.32 5.30 3.46
C LEU A 61 7.19 5.66 1.97
N ALA A 62 7.94 6.68 1.54
CA ALA A 62 7.99 7.11 0.15
C ALA A 62 9.32 6.73 -0.52
N GLY A 63 9.26 6.23 -1.74
CA GLY A 63 10.44 5.91 -2.54
C GLY A 63 10.05 5.67 -4.00
N TYR A 64 10.98 5.96 -4.92
CA TYR A 64 10.74 5.72 -6.34
C TYR A 64 10.55 4.23 -6.61
N CYS A 65 9.75 3.89 -7.62
CA CYS A 65 9.46 2.50 -7.96
C CYS A 65 10.76 1.67 -8.07
N LYS A 66 10.74 0.48 -7.45
CA LYS A 66 11.85 -0.48 -7.44
C LYS A 66 13.11 -0.04 -6.67
N SER A 67 13.08 1.06 -5.90
CA SER A 67 14.21 1.52 -5.07
C SER A 67 14.38 0.77 -3.74
N GLY A 68 13.69 -0.36 -3.54
CA GLY A 68 13.77 -1.15 -2.30
C GLY A 68 12.72 -0.80 -1.23
N THR A 69 11.62 -0.13 -1.58
CA THR A 69 10.49 0.15 -0.67
C THR A 69 9.94 -1.10 0.01
N ASN A 70 9.91 -2.25 -0.66
CA ASN A 70 9.52 -3.53 -0.03
C ASN A 70 10.45 -3.92 1.13
N TRP A 71 11.76 -3.75 1.00
CA TRP A 71 12.71 -4.13 2.04
C TRP A 71 12.60 -3.19 3.25
N VAL A 72 12.58 -1.89 3.01
CA VAL A 72 12.40 -0.89 4.07
C VAL A 72 11.05 -1.08 4.77
N GLY A 73 9.98 -1.41 4.04
CA GLY A 73 8.67 -1.68 4.62
C GLY A 73 8.68 -2.87 5.60
N GLN A 74 9.42 -3.94 5.29
CA GLN A 74 9.59 -5.05 6.25
C GLN A 74 10.37 -4.62 7.49
N ILE A 75 11.48 -3.89 7.32
CA ILE A 75 12.29 -3.40 8.45
C ILE A 75 11.45 -2.52 9.40
N VAL A 76 10.68 -1.58 8.85
CA VAL A 76 9.81 -0.71 9.65
C VAL A 76 8.72 -1.52 10.36
N THR A 77 8.12 -2.49 9.66
CA THR A 77 7.10 -3.37 10.27
C THR A 77 7.69 -4.17 11.44
N ASP A 78 8.86 -4.78 11.25
CA ASP A 78 9.54 -5.57 12.28
C ASP A 78 9.95 -4.70 13.48
N LEU A 79 10.37 -3.46 13.24
CA LEU A 79 10.69 -2.49 14.28
C LEU A 79 9.47 -2.16 15.13
N VAL A 80 8.33 -1.84 14.50
CA VAL A 80 7.07 -1.53 15.20
C VAL A 80 6.59 -2.73 16.02
N VAL A 81 6.59 -3.93 15.43
CA VAL A 81 6.18 -5.17 16.12
C VAL A 81 7.10 -5.47 17.31
N THR A 82 8.41 -5.33 17.14
CA THR A 82 9.38 -5.58 18.22
C THR A 82 9.24 -4.57 19.36
N SER A 83 9.06 -3.28 19.02
CA SER A 83 8.82 -2.22 19.99
C SER A 83 7.54 -2.47 20.79
N ALA A 84 6.43 -2.75 20.10
CA ALA A 84 5.15 -3.05 20.73
C ALA A 84 5.25 -4.26 21.68
N LYS A 85 5.95 -5.34 21.27
CA LYS A 85 6.13 -6.52 22.13
C LYS A 85 6.89 -6.22 23.42
N LYS A 86 7.79 -5.24 23.39
CA LYS A 86 8.63 -4.87 24.54
C LYS A 86 7.92 -3.92 25.49
N HIS A 87 7.09 -3.02 24.95
CA HIS A 87 6.56 -1.89 25.72
C HIS A 87 5.03 -1.96 25.96
N GLU A 88 4.26 -2.60 25.07
CA GLU A 88 2.78 -2.59 25.09
C GLU A 88 2.20 -3.91 24.49
N PRO A 89 2.41 -5.06 25.16
CA PRO A 89 2.09 -6.38 24.58
C PRO A 89 0.58 -6.60 24.36
N GLU A 90 -0.29 -5.96 25.13
CA GLU A 90 -1.75 -5.98 24.99
C GLU A 90 -2.24 -5.41 23.64
N LYS A 91 -1.60 -4.35 23.14
CA LYS A 91 -2.00 -3.70 21.87
C LYS A 91 -1.74 -4.56 20.64
N LEU A 92 -0.81 -5.52 20.70
CA LEU A 92 -0.58 -6.44 19.57
C LEU A 92 -1.79 -7.33 19.26
N ASN A 93 -2.56 -7.71 20.29
CA ASN A 93 -3.72 -8.56 20.11
C ASN A 93 -4.87 -7.80 19.44
N GLU A 94 -5.04 -6.53 19.79
CA GLU A 94 -6.02 -5.62 19.19
C GLU A 94 -5.67 -5.29 17.73
N ILE A 95 -4.39 -4.99 17.45
CA ILE A 95 -3.90 -4.72 16.09
C ILE A 95 -4.13 -5.92 15.16
N ASN A 96 -3.96 -7.14 15.65
CA ASN A 96 -4.22 -8.34 14.83
C ASN A 96 -5.72 -8.48 14.50
N ASP A 97 -6.62 -8.05 15.38
CA ASP A 97 -8.07 -8.20 15.23
C ASP A 97 -8.69 -7.07 14.38
N GLU A 98 -8.23 -5.82 14.53
CA GLU A 98 -8.66 -4.68 13.70
C GLU A 98 -8.16 -4.78 12.26
N ARG A 99 -6.92 -5.26 12.06
CA ARG A 99 -6.34 -5.42 10.72
C ARG A 99 -6.95 -6.58 9.93
N LEU A 100 -7.65 -7.51 10.56
CA LEU A 100 -8.46 -8.50 9.86
C LEU A 100 -9.76 -7.89 9.35
N LYS A 101 -10.37 -6.98 10.12
CA LYS A 101 -11.64 -6.31 9.79
C LYS A 101 -11.48 -5.20 8.73
N GLY A 102 -10.41 -4.42 8.78
CA GLY A 102 -10.19 -3.27 7.89
C GLY A 102 -9.83 -3.60 6.43
N ILE A 103 -9.75 -4.88 6.07
CA ILE A 103 -9.38 -5.31 4.72
C ILE A 103 -10.56 -5.98 3.99
N GLU A 104 -11.74 -6.10 4.62
CA GLU A 104 -12.97 -6.62 3.97
C GLU A 104 -13.72 -5.58 3.10
N LEU A 105 -13.09 -4.45 2.77
CA LEU A 105 -13.61 -3.46 1.83
C LEU A 105 -13.01 -3.63 0.43
#